data_AF-A0A945SGC1-F1
#
_entry.id   AF-A0A945SGC1-F1
#
_cell.length_a   1.000
_cell.length_b   1.000
_cell.length_c   1.000
_cell.angle_alpha   90.00
_cell.angle_beta   90.00
_cell.angle_gamma   90.00
#
_symmetry.space_group_name_H-M   'P 1'
#
loop_
_entity.id
_entity.type
_entity.pdbx_description
1 polymer ?
#
loop_
_entity_poly.entity_id
_entity_poly.type
_entity_poly.pdbx_seq_one_letter_code
_entity_poly.pdbx_strand_id
1 'polypeptide(L)'
;MVDTGNAESLREGIERARELLSEGHSIVIPTDTVYGVGCDAFSPTAVNDLLALKGRGRHMPPPVLVGSAEEVPRLVSNIPAGAQALMDAFWPGGVTIVFRALPELTWDLGDTQGTVALRMPDHP
;
A
#
# COMPACT_ATOMS: atom_id res chain seq x y z
N MET A 1 -20.02 8.68 0.42
CA MET A 1 -19.65 8.14 -0.89
C MET A 1 -19.49 9.34 -1.81
N VAL A 2 -18.29 9.57 -2.35
CA VAL A 2 -18.03 10.67 -3.29
C VAL A 2 -18.12 10.09 -4.69
N ASP A 3 -18.91 10.71 -5.57
CA ASP A 3 -19.01 10.30 -6.98
C ASP A 3 -17.73 10.71 -7.71
N THR A 4 -17.04 9.76 -8.34
CA THR A 4 -15.77 9.97 -9.04
C THR A 4 -15.90 9.83 -10.57
N GLY A 5 -17.13 9.93 -11.10
CA GLY A 5 -17.43 9.71 -12.52
C GLY A 5 -16.86 10.75 -13.50
N ASN A 6 -16.29 11.86 -13.03
CA ASN A 6 -15.62 12.85 -13.87
C ASN A 6 -14.33 13.39 -13.22
N ALA A 7 -13.50 14.10 -13.98
CA ALA A 7 -12.17 14.54 -13.52
C ALA A 7 -12.21 15.54 -12.34
N GLU A 8 -13.26 16.35 -12.23
CA GLU A 8 -13.42 17.30 -11.13
C GLU A 8 -13.81 16.56 -9.85
N SER A 9 -14.81 15.69 -9.94
CA SER A 9 -15.30 14.92 -8.81
C SER A 9 -14.32 13.83 -8.36
N LEU A 10 -13.50 13.30 -9.29
CA LEU A 10 -12.35 12.44 -8.97
C LEU A 10 -11.32 13.18 -8.11
N ARG A 11 -10.98 14.42 -8.47
CA ARG A 11 -10.03 15.23 -7.69
C ARG A 11 -10.55 15.47 -6.28
N GLU A 12 -11.82 15.85 -6.13
CA GLU A 12 -12.46 15.98 -4.82
C GLU A 12 -12.45 14.67 -4.03
N GLY A 13 -12.71 13.55 -4.72
CA GLY A 13 -12.63 12.22 -4.14
C GLY A 13 -11.23 11.87 -3.62
N ILE A 14 -10.18 12.20 -4.37
CA ILE A 14 -8.78 12.00 -3.98
C ILE A 14 -8.43 12.88 -2.76
N GLU A 15 -8.81 14.16 -2.79
CA GLU A 15 -8.57 15.07 -1.66
C GLU A 15 -9.25 14.55 -0.39
N ARG A 16 -10.52 14.14 -0.49
CA ARG A 16 -11.26 13.56 0.63
C ARG A 16 -10.67 12.24 1.11
N ALA A 17 -10.19 11.40 0.20
CA ALA A 17 -9.51 10.15 0.55
C ALA A 17 -8.22 10.42 1.34
N ARG A 18 -7.43 11.42 0.93
CA ARG A 18 -6.22 11.83 1.67
C ARG A 18 -6.54 12.30 3.08
N GLU A 19 -7.58 13.12 3.24
CA GLU A 19 -8.04 13.56 4.57
C GLU A 19 -8.42 12.37 5.45
N LEU A 20 -9.26 11.45 4.94
CA LEU A 20 -9.69 10.27 5.67
C LEU A 20 -8.51 9.38 6.08
N LEU A 21 -7.55 9.17 5.19
CA LEU A 21 -6.31 8.44 5.51
C LEU A 21 -5.53 9.12 6.65
N SER A 22 -5.41 10.45 6.61
CA SER A 22 -4.72 11.23 7.66
C SER A 22 -5.45 11.23 9.00
N GLU A 23 -6.78 11.03 8.99
CA GLU A 23 -7.62 10.83 10.18
C GLU A 23 -7.55 9.39 10.71
N GLY A 24 -6.83 8.49 10.03
CA GLY A 24 -6.68 7.08 10.39
C GLY A 24 -7.80 6.17 9.87
N HIS A 25 -8.68 6.68 8.99
CA HIS A 25 -9.76 5.90 8.40
C HIS A 25 -9.27 5.03 7.25
N SER A 26 -9.94 3.88 7.07
CA SER A 26 -9.74 3.04 5.88
C SER A 26 -10.58 3.54 4.71
N ILE A 27 -10.03 3.42 3.50
CA ILE A 27 -10.68 3.77 2.24
C ILE A 27 -10.74 2.55 1.31
N VAL A 28 -11.67 2.59 0.35
CA VAL A 28 -11.72 1.65 -0.76
C VAL A 28 -11.13 2.33 -1.99
N ILE A 29 -10.12 1.72 -2.59
CA ILE A 29 -9.47 2.23 -3.80
C ILE A 29 -9.61 1.22 -4.93
N PRO A 30 -9.85 1.68 -6.18
CA PRO A 30 -9.72 0.82 -7.34
C PRO A 30 -8.23 0.48 -7.56
N THR A 31 -7.97 -0.70 -8.14
CA THR A 31 -6.65 -1.08 -8.65
C THR A 31 -6.82 -1.78 -10.00
N ASP A 32 -5.72 -2.06 -10.69
CA ASP A 32 -5.67 -2.83 -11.94
C ASP A 32 -6.18 -4.28 -11.80
N THR A 33 -6.29 -4.82 -10.57
CA THR A 33 -6.77 -6.19 -10.34
C THR A 33 -8.13 -6.25 -9.67
N VAL A 34 -8.22 -5.77 -8.44
CA VAL A 34 -9.43 -5.78 -7.62
C VAL A 34 -9.50 -4.53 -6.76
N TYR A 35 -10.67 -4.18 -6.25
CA TYR A 35 -10.75 -3.11 -5.25
C TYR A 35 -9.96 -3.49 -3.98
N GLY A 36 -9.09 -2.57 -3.57
CA GLY A 36 -8.34 -2.67 -2.32
C GLY A 36 -9.04 -1.90 -1.22
N VAL A 37 -9.08 -2.45 -0.02
CA VAL A 37 -9.32 -1.66 1.20
C VAL A 37 -7.95 -1.32 1.77
N GLY A 38 -7.65 -0.04 1.90
CA GLY A 38 -6.35 0.49 2.33
C GLY A 38 -6.47 1.49 3.46
N CYS A 39 -5.36 1.72 4.14
CA CYS A 39 -5.17 2.71 5.19
C CYS A 39 -3.75 3.29 5.07
N ASP A 40 -3.41 4.27 5.92
CA ASP A 40 -2.02 4.70 6.05
C ASP A 40 -1.15 3.56 6.62
N ALA A 41 -0.13 3.15 5.88
CA ALA A 41 0.80 2.09 6.26
C ALA A 41 1.72 2.48 7.43
N PHE A 42 1.87 3.78 7.70
CA PHE A 42 2.67 4.32 8.80
C PHE A 42 1.88 4.55 10.08
N SER A 43 0.57 4.24 10.08
CA SER A 43 -0.29 4.32 11.25
C SER A 43 -0.58 2.92 11.80
N PRO A 44 0.12 2.46 12.86
CA PRO A 44 -0.16 1.18 13.51
C PRO A 44 -1.63 0.98 13.87
N THR A 45 -2.30 2.04 14.33
CA THR A 45 -3.73 2.00 14.67
C THR A 45 -4.57 1.72 13.43
N ALA A 46 -4.35 2.46 12.34
CA ALA A 46 -5.11 2.28 11.11
C ALA A 46 -4.88 0.90 10.47
N VAL A 47 -3.66 0.36 10.56
CA VAL A 47 -3.36 -1.00 10.07
C VAL A 47 -4.07 -2.07 10.91
N ASN A 48 -4.08 -1.93 12.24
CA ASN A 48 -4.81 -2.85 13.11
C ASN A 48 -6.32 -2.81 12.82
N ASP A 49 -6.89 -1.62 12.61
CA ASP A 49 -8.30 -1.46 12.24
C ASP A 49 -8.60 -2.09 10.87
N LEU A 50 -7.69 -1.92 9.90
CA LEU A 50 -7.81 -2.54 8.58
C LEU A 50 -7.79 -4.07 8.66
N LEU A 51 -6.91 -4.64 9.49
CA LEU A 51 -6.83 -6.09 9.73
C LEU A 51 -8.12 -6.60 10.38
N ALA A 52 -8.62 -5.91 11.40
CA ALA A 52 -9.87 -6.24 12.08
C ALA A 52 -11.07 -6.18 11.12
N LEU A 53 -11.16 -5.14 10.29
CA LEU A 53 -12.19 -4.97 9.27
C LEU A 53 -12.21 -6.13 8.25
N LYS A 54 -11.03 -6.65 7.90
CA LYS A 54 -10.88 -7.80 6.98
C LYS A 54 -11.05 -9.15 7.68
N GLY A 55 -11.27 -9.18 9.00
CA GLY A 55 -11.29 -10.42 9.79
C GLY A 55 -9.94 -11.16 9.77
N ARG A 56 -8.83 -10.44 9.58
CA ARG A 56 -7.48 -11.00 9.49
C ARG A 56 -6.74 -10.81 10.81
N GLY A 57 -5.97 -11.83 11.19
CA GLY A 57 -5.00 -11.72 12.28
C GLY A 57 -3.71 -11.04 11.81
N ARG A 58 -2.87 -10.67 12.78
CA ARG A 58 -1.58 -9.99 12.55
C ARG A 58 -0.58 -10.80 11.72
N HIS A 59 -0.74 -12.12 11.65
CA HIS A 59 0.05 -13.03 10.81
C HIS A 59 -0.25 -12.93 9.30
N MET A 60 -1.23 -12.12 8.89
CA MET A 60 -1.57 -11.86 7.48
C MET A 60 -1.41 -10.36 7.15
N PRO A 61 -0.18 -9.81 7.24
CA PRO A 61 0.07 -8.40 6.98
C PRO A 61 -0.37 -8.03 5.55
N PRO A 62 -1.04 -6.88 5.35
CA PRO A 62 -1.41 -6.42 4.02
C PRO A 62 -0.16 -5.98 3.23
N PRO A 63 -0.20 -6.05 1.88
CA PRO A 63 0.84 -5.41 1.07
C PRO A 63 0.73 -3.88 1.17
N VAL A 64 1.88 -3.21 1.11
CA VAL A 64 1.98 -1.75 1.01
C VAL A 64 2.02 -1.37 -0.47
N LEU A 65 1.20 -0.39 -0.83
CA LEU A 65 1.15 0.15 -2.18
C LEU A 65 2.07 1.36 -2.28
N VAL A 66 2.92 1.40 -3.30
CA VAL A 66 3.82 2.52 -3.60
C VAL A 66 3.35 3.26 -4.84
N GLY A 67 3.52 4.58 -4.85
CA GLY A 67 3.16 5.42 -5.99
C GLY A 67 4.20 5.40 -7.10
N SER A 68 5.44 5.02 -6.77
CA SER A 68 6.54 4.90 -7.73
C SER A 68 7.58 3.88 -7.27
N ALA A 69 8.31 3.29 -8.23
CA ALA A 69 9.45 2.41 -7.92
C ALA A 69 10.59 3.15 -7.20
N GLU A 70 10.69 4.48 -7.35
CA GLU A 70 11.68 5.34 -6.68
C GLU A 70 11.49 5.42 -5.15
N GLU A 71 10.31 5.07 -4.64
CA GLU A 71 10.03 5.02 -3.21
C GLU A 71 10.60 3.76 -2.54
N VAL A 72 10.77 2.67 -3.29
CA VAL A 72 11.19 1.36 -2.77
C VAL A 72 12.50 1.42 -1.97
N PRO A 73 13.59 2.08 -2.45
CA PRO A 73 14.83 2.19 -1.70
C PRO A 73 14.69 2.84 -0.32
N ARG A 74 13.62 3.62 -0.07
CA ARG A 74 13.34 4.26 1.22
C ARG A 74 12.56 3.36 2.18
N LEU A 75 12.15 2.18 1.74
CA LEU A 75 11.33 1.23 2.51
C LEU A 75 12.07 -0.09 2.81
N VAL A 76 13.10 -0.42 2.02
CA VAL A 76 13.74 -1.75 2.04
C VAL A 76 15.25 -1.67 2.20
N SER A 77 15.84 -2.65 2.89
CA SER A 77 17.29 -2.64 3.19
C SER A 77 18.16 -2.87 1.97
N ASN A 78 17.67 -3.62 0.98
CA ASN A 78 18.34 -3.86 -0.28
C ASN A 78 17.35 -4.24 -1.38
N ILE A 79 17.75 -4.01 -2.63
CA ILE A 79 17.02 -4.43 -3.83
C ILE A 79 17.93 -5.39 -4.61
N PRO A 80 17.71 -6.72 -4.51
CA PRO A 80 18.46 -7.68 -5.31
C PRO A 80 18.24 -7.46 -6.82
N ALA A 81 19.22 -7.80 -7.66
CA ALA A 81 19.12 -7.62 -9.12
C ALA A 81 17.89 -8.32 -9.74
N GLY A 82 17.52 -9.50 -9.22
CA GLY A 82 16.31 -10.20 -9.66
C GLY A 82 15.02 -9.45 -9.29
N ALA A 83 14.98 -8.80 -8.12
CA ALA A 83 13.84 -7.96 -7.75
C ALA A 83 13.77 -6.70 -8.61
N GLN A 84 14.91 -6.09 -8.94
CA GLN A 84 14.96 -4.96 -9.88
C GLN A 84 14.40 -5.36 -11.24
N ALA A 85 14.84 -6.49 -11.81
CA ALA A 85 14.35 -6.97 -13.09
C ALA A 85 12.83 -7.26 -13.09
N LEU A 86 12.27 -7.73 -11.98
CA LEU A 86 10.83 -7.91 -11.83
C LEU A 86 10.09 -6.57 -11.76
N MET A 87 10.61 -5.58 -11.04
CA MET A 87 10.03 -4.24 -11.00
C MET A 87 10.05 -3.61 -12.40
N ASP A 88 11.19 -3.65 -13.10
CA ASP A 88 11.34 -3.06 -14.43
C ASP A 88 10.40 -3.70 -15.47
N ALA A 89 10.11 -5.00 -15.33
CA ALA A 89 9.29 -5.73 -16.28
C ALA A 89 7.78 -5.68 -15.99
N PHE A 90 7.39 -5.54 -14.71
CA PHE A 90 6.00 -5.76 -14.29
C PHE A 90 5.39 -4.61 -13.47
N TRP A 91 6.14 -3.57 -13.12
CA TRP A 91 5.64 -2.40 -12.41
C TRP A 91 5.58 -1.16 -13.31
N PRO A 92 4.48 -0.39 -13.28
CA PRO A 92 3.23 -0.66 -12.54
C PRO A 92 2.49 -1.90 -13.04
N GLY A 93 1.81 -2.63 -12.13
CA GLY A 93 1.03 -3.81 -12.47
C GLY A 93 0.72 -4.78 -11.33
N GLY A 94 0.37 -6.00 -11.72
CA GLY A 94 -0.19 -7.04 -10.84
C GLY A 94 0.81 -7.83 -9.99
N VAL A 95 2.10 -7.48 -10.00
CA VAL A 95 3.14 -8.23 -9.27
C VAL A 95 3.38 -7.61 -7.90
N THR A 96 3.44 -8.45 -6.86
CA THR A 96 3.84 -8.05 -5.50
C THR A 96 5.18 -8.70 -5.17
N ILE A 97 6.13 -7.92 -4.66
CA ILE A 97 7.48 -8.40 -4.31
C ILE A 97 7.71 -8.24 -2.82
N VAL A 98 8.26 -9.27 -2.17
CA VAL A 98 8.57 -9.26 -0.75
C VAL A 98 10.04 -8.92 -0.54
N PHE A 99 10.30 -7.90 0.28
CA PHE A 99 11.64 -7.42 0.61
C PHE A 99 11.91 -7.51 2.11
N ARG A 100 13.18 -7.36 2.49
CA ARG A 100 13.55 -7.01 3.87
C ARG A 100 13.26 -5.53 4.09
N ALA A 101 12.42 -5.22 5.08
CA ALA A 101 12.12 -3.85 5.44
C ALA A 101 13.36 -3.19 6.08
N LEU A 102 13.51 -1.87 5.90
CA LEU A 102 14.52 -1.10 6.63
C LEU A 102 14.30 -1.25 8.15
N PRO A 103 15.32 -1.63 8.93
CA PRO A 103 15.19 -1.79 10.38
C PRO A 103 14.79 -0.50 11.11
N GLU A 104 15.18 0.65 10.56
CA GLU A 104 14.90 1.97 11.13
C GLU A 104 13.48 2.47 10.82
N LEU A 105 12.73 1.76 9.98
CA LEU A 105 11.39 2.16 9.58
C LEU A 105 10.38 1.84 10.68
N THR A 106 9.86 2.88 11.32
CA THR A 106 8.86 2.75 12.38
C THR A 106 7.46 2.56 11.79
N TRP A 107 7.13 1.32 11.45
CA TRP A 107 5.77 0.91 11.06
C TRP A 107 5.37 -0.40 11.76
N ASP A 108 4.07 -0.60 11.94
CA ASP A 108 3.51 -1.86 12.43
C ASP A 108 2.49 -2.37 11.42
N LEU A 109 2.95 -3.28 10.57
CA LEU A 109 2.10 -3.91 9.54
C LEU A 109 1.47 -5.23 10.04
N GLY A 110 1.78 -5.66 11.26
CA GLY A 110 1.54 -7.02 11.77
C GLY A 110 2.82 -7.82 11.94
N ASP A 111 2.70 -9.15 12.01
CA ASP A 111 3.79 -10.07 12.30
C ASP A 111 4.59 -10.37 11.02
N THR A 112 5.36 -9.40 10.54
CA THR A 112 6.02 -9.46 9.21
C THR A 112 7.35 -10.20 9.17
N GLN A 113 7.91 -10.56 10.32
CA GLN A 113 9.25 -11.17 10.43
C GLN A 113 10.36 -10.33 9.75
N GLY A 114 10.23 -9.01 9.82
CA GLY A 114 11.18 -8.05 9.23
C GLY A 114 11.11 -7.96 7.71
N THR A 115 9.97 -8.34 7.13
CA THR A 115 9.73 -8.24 5.68
C THR A 115 8.60 -7.25 5.38
N VAL A 116 8.51 -6.83 4.13
CA VAL A 116 7.36 -6.07 3.61
C VAL A 116 7.05 -6.53 2.20
N ALA A 117 5.76 -6.70 1.90
CA ALA A 117 5.26 -6.94 0.56
C ALA A 117 4.92 -5.59 -0.09
N LEU A 118 5.59 -5.25 -1.20
CA LEU A 118 5.37 -4.02 -1.95
C LEU A 118 4.73 -4.31 -3.30
N ARG A 119 3.84 -3.41 -3.75
CA ARG A 119 3.24 -3.42 -5.09
C ARG A 119 3.05 -2.00 -5.60
N MET A 120 3.28 -1.79 -6.89
CA MET A 120 2.93 -0.56 -7.61
C MET A 120 1.73 -0.84 -8.53
N PRO A 121 0.49 -0.48 -8.14
CA PRO A 121 -0.70 -0.70 -8.98
C PRO A 121 -0.65 0.10 -10.29
N ASP A 122 -1.26 -0.44 -11.35
CA ASP A 122 -1.44 0.26 -12.64
C ASP A 122 -2.85 0.87 -12.73
N HIS A 123 -3.14 1.81 -11.83
CA HIS A 123 -4.43 2.52 -11.82
C HIS A 123 -4.24 4.01 -11.49
N PRO A 124 -4.84 4.92 -12.29
CA PRO A 124 -4.76 6.37 -12.06
C PRO A 124 -5.53 6.85 -10.82
#